data_AF-A0A529SJX9-F1
#
_entry.id   AF-A0A529SJX9-F1
#
_cell.length_a   1.000
_cell.length_b   1.000
_cell.length_c   1.000
_cell.angle_alpha   90.00
_cell.angle_beta   90.00
_cell.angle_gamma   90.00
#
_symmetry.space_group_name_H-M   'P 1'
#
loop_
_entity.id
_entity.type
_entity.pdbx_description
1 polymer ?
#
loop_
_entity_poly.entity_id
_entity_poly.type
_entity_poly.pdbx_seq_one_letter_code
_entity_poly.pdbx_strand_id
1 'polypeptide(L)'
;DFKVKKDDSEKLQQLVRNLALAAQSRSETTTISSNAIKSIKSLIAGIDKMLTTQVNEILHAPEVREMEGTWRGLWYLINNTETDTKLKIRVMNISKEQLADTLEDYEGQMWDQSPIFKKVYTDEYSMLGGEPIGCIIGAYEFSNHPRDVGLLRNI
;
A
#
# COMPACT_ATOMS: atom_id res chain seq x y z
N ASP A 1 3.35 2.72 -19.92
CA ASP A 1 3.10 3.73 -20.95
C ASP A 1 1.66 4.21 -20.82
N PHE A 2 1.46 5.37 -20.19
CA PHE A 2 0.16 5.83 -19.71
C PHE A 2 -0.54 6.66 -20.78
N LYS A 3 -1.47 6.06 -21.52
CA LYS A 3 -2.34 6.78 -22.47
C LYS A 3 -3.73 6.97 -21.84
N VAL A 4 -3.95 8.15 -21.26
CA VAL A 4 -5.31 8.67 -21.04
C VAL A 4 -6.08 8.57 -22.36
N LYS A 5 -7.28 7.99 -22.35
CA LYS A 5 -8.12 7.87 -23.56
C LYS A 5 -8.29 9.24 -24.19
N LYS A 6 -7.75 9.40 -25.40
CA LYS A 6 -7.63 10.66 -26.15
C LYS A 6 -8.97 11.43 -26.29
N ASP A 7 -10.07 10.69 -26.35
CA ASP A 7 -11.43 11.20 -26.55
C ASP A 7 -11.98 12.06 -25.37
N ASP A 8 -11.62 11.75 -24.13
CA ASP A 8 -12.10 12.51 -22.97
C ASP A 8 -11.32 13.82 -22.78
N SER A 9 -10.03 13.81 -23.10
CA SER A 9 -9.17 15.01 -23.12
C SER A 9 -9.61 16.02 -24.18
N GLU A 10 -10.02 15.55 -25.37
CA GLU A 10 -10.49 16.42 -26.45
C GLU A 10 -11.82 17.10 -26.08
N LYS A 11 -12.75 16.38 -25.44
CA LYS A 11 -14.02 16.96 -24.95
C LYS A 11 -13.79 18.01 -23.86
N LEU A 12 -12.88 17.76 -22.92
CA LEU A 12 -12.51 18.74 -21.90
C LEU A 12 -11.85 19.98 -22.49
N GLN A 13 -10.94 19.81 -23.45
CA GLN A 13 -10.33 20.94 -24.15
C GLN A 13 -11.35 21.79 -24.91
N GLN A 14 -12.34 21.16 -25.56
CA GLN A 14 -13.44 21.87 -26.21
C GLN A 14 -14.32 22.63 -25.21
N LEU A 15 -14.64 22.04 -24.06
CA LEU A 15 -15.41 22.71 -23.01
C LEU A 15 -14.66 23.92 -22.42
N VAL A 16 -13.37 23.78 -22.15
CA VAL A 16 -12.50 24.88 -21.68
C VAL A 16 -12.42 25.99 -22.73
N ARG A 17 -12.27 25.63 -24.00
CA ARG A 17 -12.23 26.60 -25.12
C ARG A 17 -13.56 27.35 -25.25
N ASN A 18 -14.70 26.65 -25.16
CA ASN A 18 -16.02 27.27 -25.21
C ASN A 18 -16.27 28.20 -24.02
N LEU A 19 -15.77 27.88 -22.83
CA LEU A 19 -15.86 28.75 -21.65
C LEU A 19 -14.95 29.97 -21.73
N ALA A 20 -13.74 29.81 -22.26
CA ALA A 20 -12.83 30.94 -22.52
C ALA A 20 -13.46 31.93 -23.52
N LEU A 21 -14.09 31.41 -24.59
CA LEU A 21 -14.81 32.22 -25.57
C LEU A 21 -16.06 32.89 -24.97
N ALA A 22 -16.81 32.18 -24.13
CA ALA A 22 -17.98 32.73 -23.44
C ALA A 22 -17.63 33.76 -22.34
N ALA A 23 -16.43 33.66 -21.74
CA ALA A 23 -15.92 34.66 -20.81
C ALA A 23 -15.44 35.92 -21.55
N GLN A 24 -14.81 35.76 -22.71
CA GLN A 24 -14.30 36.86 -23.52
C GLN A 24 -15.41 37.70 -24.17
N SER A 25 -16.55 37.08 -24.53
CA SER A 25 -17.70 37.78 -25.10
C SER A 25 -18.57 38.52 -24.08
N ARG A 26 -18.30 38.37 -22.77
CA ARG A 26 -19.17 38.84 -21.69
C ARG A 26 -18.52 39.86 -20.76
N SER A 27 -17.52 40.59 -21.28
CA SER A 27 -16.89 41.74 -20.62
C SER A 27 -17.85 42.91 -20.34
N GLU A 28 -19.09 42.87 -20.85
CA GLU A 28 -20.11 43.86 -20.56
C GLU A 28 -21.31 43.19 -19.88
N THR A 29 -21.62 43.63 -18.67
CA THR A 29 -22.80 43.31 -17.83
C THR A 29 -22.55 42.37 -16.63
N THR A 30 -22.37 43.06 -15.50
CA THR A 30 -22.38 42.68 -14.09
C THR A 30 -23.57 41.81 -13.66
N THR A 31 -23.61 40.55 -14.07
CA THR A 31 -24.21 39.48 -13.26
C THR A 31 -23.37 38.23 -13.50
N ILE A 32 -22.66 37.76 -12.47
CA ILE A 32 -22.08 36.41 -12.49
C ILE A 32 -23.27 35.46 -12.58
N SER A 33 -23.66 35.14 -13.81
CA SER A 33 -24.88 34.39 -14.06
C SER A 33 -24.74 33.01 -13.40
N SER A 34 -25.82 32.52 -12.81
CA SER A 34 -25.95 31.14 -12.31
C SER A 34 -25.36 30.09 -13.28
N ASN A 35 -25.45 30.35 -14.59
CA ASN A 35 -24.86 29.51 -15.64
C ASN A 35 -23.33 29.39 -15.57
N ALA A 36 -22.60 30.46 -15.23
CA ALA A 36 -21.14 30.41 -15.11
C ALA A 36 -20.71 29.56 -13.90
N ILE A 37 -21.42 29.69 -12.78
CA ILE A 37 -21.20 28.87 -11.57
C ILE A 37 -21.51 27.40 -11.89
N LYS A 38 -22.61 27.13 -12.62
CA LYS A 38 -22.98 25.79 -13.07
C LYS A 38 -21.93 25.17 -14.00
N SER A 39 -21.36 25.97 -14.91
CA SER A 39 -20.28 25.53 -15.80
C SER A 39 -18.99 25.22 -15.03
N ILE A 40 -18.59 26.04 -14.06
CA ILE A 40 -17.41 25.77 -13.21
C ILE A 40 -17.60 24.47 -12.43
N LYS A 41 -18.79 24.27 -11.81
CA LYS A 41 -19.10 23.01 -11.11
C LYS A 41 -19.04 21.79 -12.04
N SER A 42 -19.48 21.94 -13.29
CA SER A 42 -19.39 20.87 -14.28
C SER A 42 -17.94 20.56 -14.68
N LEU A 43 -17.06 21.57 -14.75
CA LEU A 43 -15.64 21.36 -14.99
C LEU A 43 -14.97 20.65 -13.81
N ILE A 44 -15.24 21.08 -12.58
CA ILE A 44 -14.72 20.44 -11.35
C ILE A 44 -15.16 18.97 -11.32
N ALA A 45 -16.45 18.68 -11.55
CA ALA A 45 -16.94 17.31 -11.60
C ALA A 45 -16.27 16.46 -12.71
N GLY A 46 -15.92 17.09 -13.85
CA GLY A 46 -15.15 16.44 -14.91
C GLY A 46 -13.74 16.06 -14.46
N ILE A 47 -13.06 16.99 -13.79
CA ILE A 47 -11.71 16.76 -13.23
C ILE A 47 -11.77 15.69 -12.14
N ASP A 48 -12.71 15.78 -11.21
CA ASP A 48 -12.88 14.80 -10.14
C ASP A 48 -13.13 13.40 -10.69
N LYS A 49 -13.90 13.28 -11.78
CA LYS A 49 -14.13 11.99 -12.46
C LYS A 49 -12.84 11.43 -13.05
N MET A 50 -12.02 12.27 -13.69
CA MET A 50 -10.72 11.84 -14.23
C MET A 50 -9.77 11.39 -13.11
N LEU A 51 -9.65 12.21 -12.05
CA LEU A 51 -8.81 11.89 -10.89
C LEU A 51 -9.29 10.60 -10.22
N THR A 52 -10.59 10.44 -10.00
CA THR A 52 -11.17 9.22 -9.41
C THR A 52 -10.85 8.00 -10.25
N THR A 53 -10.97 8.10 -11.58
CA THR A 53 -10.66 7.00 -12.49
C THR A 53 -9.17 6.62 -12.36
N GLN A 54 -8.28 7.60 -12.39
CA GLN A 54 -6.84 7.35 -12.35
C GLN A 54 -6.37 6.82 -10.98
N VAL A 55 -6.89 7.40 -9.90
CA VAL A 55 -6.56 6.96 -8.53
C VAL A 55 -7.10 5.55 -8.29
N ASN A 56 -8.30 5.23 -8.80
CA ASN A 56 -8.82 3.87 -8.71
C ASN A 56 -7.91 2.86 -9.42
N GLU A 57 -7.39 3.18 -10.60
CA GLU A 57 -6.43 2.29 -11.28
C GLU A 57 -5.17 2.05 -10.44
N ILE A 58 -4.62 3.10 -9.82
CA ILE A 58 -3.41 3.00 -8.98
C ILE A 58 -3.70 2.17 -7.72
N LEU A 59 -4.77 2.49 -6.99
CA LEU A 59 -5.12 1.81 -5.74
C LEU A 59 -5.55 0.35 -5.96
N HIS A 60 -6.08 0.03 -7.14
CA HIS A 60 -6.51 -1.34 -7.45
C HIS A 60 -5.40 -2.20 -8.07
N ALA A 61 -4.22 -1.63 -8.32
CA ALA A 61 -3.05 -2.37 -8.75
C ALA A 61 -2.67 -3.44 -7.69
N PRO A 62 -2.30 -4.66 -8.11
CA PRO A 62 -2.03 -5.76 -7.20
C PRO A 62 -0.90 -5.45 -6.21
N GLU A 63 0.19 -4.82 -6.68
CA GLU A 63 1.34 -4.42 -5.86
C GLU A 63 0.95 -3.45 -4.74
N VAL A 64 0.10 -2.46 -5.04
CA VAL A 64 -0.38 -1.48 -4.07
C VAL A 64 -1.32 -2.15 -3.07
N ARG A 65 -2.21 -3.03 -3.54
CA ARG A 65 -3.17 -3.73 -2.68
C ARG A 65 -2.49 -4.68 -1.70
N GLU A 66 -1.46 -5.40 -2.13
CA GLU A 66 -0.69 -6.31 -1.28
C GLU A 66 0.05 -5.55 -0.17
N MET A 67 0.75 -4.48 -0.55
CA MET A 67 1.44 -3.60 0.40
C MET A 67 0.45 -2.94 1.36
N GLU A 68 -0.65 -2.38 0.84
CA GLU A 68 -1.70 -1.76 1.65
C GLU A 68 -2.34 -2.77 2.61
N GLY A 69 -2.61 -4.00 2.16
CA GLY A 69 -3.15 -5.07 2.99
C GLY A 69 -2.25 -5.40 4.17
N THR A 70 -0.94 -5.56 3.91
CA THR A 70 0.07 -5.83 4.95
C THR A 70 0.14 -4.70 5.97
N TRP A 71 0.25 -3.44 5.51
CA TRP A 71 0.36 -2.29 6.41
C TRP A 71 -0.93 -2.00 7.18
N ARG A 72 -2.10 -2.17 6.55
CA ARG A 72 -3.38 -2.05 7.26
C ARG A 72 -3.57 -3.16 8.28
N GLY A 73 -3.13 -4.38 7.97
CA GLY A 73 -3.13 -5.50 8.93
C GLY A 73 -2.26 -5.20 10.14
N LEU A 74 -1.04 -4.68 9.93
CA LEU A 74 -0.15 -4.25 11.01
C LEU A 74 -0.75 -3.09 11.82
N TRP A 75 -1.30 -2.09 11.15
CA TRP A 75 -1.98 -0.96 11.80
C TRP A 75 -3.16 -1.41 12.65
N TYR A 76 -3.94 -2.38 12.15
CA TYR A 76 -5.02 -3.02 12.90
C TYR A 76 -4.49 -3.74 14.14
N LEU A 77 -3.41 -4.52 14.02
CA LEU A 77 -2.79 -5.22 15.14
C LEU A 77 -2.35 -4.22 16.24
N ILE A 78 -1.68 -3.14 15.85
CA ILE A 78 -1.15 -2.15 16.80
C ILE A 78 -2.29 -1.41 17.52
N ASN A 79 -3.31 -0.95 16.78
CA ASN A 79 -4.37 -0.14 17.39
C ASN A 79 -5.35 -0.92 18.25
N ASN A 80 -5.52 -2.22 18.01
CA ASN A 80 -6.42 -3.06 18.79
C ASN A 80 -5.70 -3.80 19.93
N THR A 81 -4.40 -3.56 20.11
CA THR A 81 -3.62 -4.19 21.17
C THR A 81 -3.18 -3.13 22.17
N GLU A 82 -3.59 -3.30 23.43
CA GLU A 82 -3.12 -2.44 24.53
C GLU A 82 -1.65 -2.77 24.85
N THR A 83 -0.74 -2.05 24.20
CA THR A 83 0.70 -2.14 24.48
C THR A 83 1.02 -1.43 25.80
N ASP A 84 1.71 -2.12 26.69
CA ASP A 84 2.25 -1.59 27.96
C ASP A 84 3.67 -2.18 28.16
N THR A 85 4.34 -1.87 29.26
CA THR A 85 5.65 -2.41 29.65
C THR A 85 5.77 -3.93 29.51
N LYS A 86 4.66 -4.67 29.65
CA LYS A 86 4.62 -6.14 29.52
C LYS A 86 4.40 -6.65 28.10
N LEU A 87 3.86 -5.83 27.19
CA LEU A 87 3.48 -6.28 25.86
C LEU A 87 4.10 -5.38 24.80
N LYS A 88 5.04 -5.95 24.05
CA LYS A 88 5.80 -5.28 23.01
C LYS A 88 5.58 -5.96 21.68
N ILE A 89 5.42 -5.14 20.65
CA ILE A 89 5.32 -5.60 19.27
C ILE A 89 6.60 -5.18 18.56
N ARG A 90 7.30 -6.15 17.98
CA ARG A 90 8.49 -5.94 17.17
C ARG A 90 8.20 -6.34 15.73
N VAL A 91 8.65 -5.52 14.79
CA VAL A 91 8.37 -5.71 13.36
C VAL A 91 9.69 -5.95 12.63
N MET A 92 9.73 -7.02 11.85
CA MET A 92 10.83 -7.34 10.95
C MET A 92 10.29 -7.35 9.52
N ASN A 93 10.79 -6.44 8.68
CA ASN A 93 10.40 -6.39 7.27
C ASN A 93 11.27 -7.37 6.48
N ILE A 94 10.66 -8.46 6.00
CA ILE A 94 11.29 -9.46 5.13
C ILE A 94 10.22 -10.05 4.20
N SER A 95 10.54 -10.20 2.92
CA SER A 95 9.60 -10.86 1.98
C SER A 95 9.56 -12.37 2.23
N LYS A 96 8.50 -13.03 1.75
CA LYS A 96 8.35 -14.49 1.88
C LYS A 96 9.50 -15.23 1.18
N GLU A 97 9.90 -14.75 0.01
CA GLU A 97 10.98 -15.31 -0.80
C GLU A 97 12.32 -15.13 -0.10
N GLN A 98 12.59 -13.93 0.42
CA GLN A 98 13.81 -13.65 1.17
C GLN A 98 13.92 -14.52 2.42
N LEU A 99 12.80 -14.73 3.13
CA LEU A 99 12.76 -15.60 4.29
C LEU A 99 13.03 -17.06 3.90
N ALA A 100 12.40 -17.55 2.82
CA ALA A 100 12.64 -18.90 2.31
C ALA A 100 14.11 -19.10 1.91
N ASP A 101 14.68 -18.18 1.14
CA ASP A 101 16.08 -18.25 0.71
C ASP A 101 17.03 -18.22 1.91
N THR A 102 16.77 -17.34 2.89
CA THR A 102 17.59 -17.25 4.10
C THR A 102 17.50 -18.51 4.96
N LEU A 103 16.38 -19.22 4.97
CA LEU A 103 16.25 -20.46 5.73
C LEU A 103 16.86 -21.64 4.97
N GLU A 104 16.68 -21.72 3.65
CA GLU A 104 17.30 -22.72 2.77
C GLU A 104 18.83 -22.66 2.82
N ASP A 105 19.42 -21.45 2.76
CA ASP A 105 20.88 -21.23 2.80
C ASP A 105 21.54 -21.74 4.09
N TYR A 106 20.79 -21.83 5.18
CA TYR A 106 21.28 -22.19 6.51
C TYR A 106 20.68 -23.51 7.03
N GLU A 107 20.11 -24.36 6.17
CA GLU A 107 19.52 -25.64 6.59
C GLU A 107 20.53 -26.60 7.25
N GLY A 108 19.99 -27.59 7.97
CA GLY A 108 20.77 -28.71 8.50
C GLY A 108 21.61 -28.34 9.72
N GLN A 109 22.94 -28.33 9.60
CA GLN A 109 23.84 -28.05 10.73
C GLN A 109 24.09 -26.55 10.95
N MET A 110 23.76 -25.69 9.98
CA MET A 110 24.04 -24.25 10.01
C MET A 110 22.85 -23.39 10.48
N TRP A 111 21.76 -24.04 10.90
CA TRP A 111 20.48 -23.37 11.19
C TRP A 111 20.58 -22.34 12.32
N ASP A 112 21.44 -22.61 13.30
CA ASP A 112 21.75 -21.75 14.44
C ASP A 112 22.59 -20.51 14.06
N GLN A 113 23.17 -20.48 12.86
CA GLN A 113 23.92 -19.34 12.34
C GLN A 113 23.05 -18.40 11.51
N SER A 114 21.81 -18.78 11.19
CA SER A 114 20.92 -17.99 10.35
C SER A 114 20.64 -16.60 10.96
N PRO A 115 20.53 -15.55 10.13
CA PRO A 115 20.18 -14.21 10.61
C PRO A 115 18.84 -14.17 11.36
N ILE A 116 17.90 -15.03 10.96
CA ILE A 116 16.58 -15.16 11.59
C ILE A 116 16.71 -15.76 12.98
N PHE A 117 17.44 -16.87 13.14
CA PHE A 117 17.67 -17.50 14.43
C PHE A 117 18.38 -16.55 15.40
N LYS A 118 19.40 -15.80 14.93
CA LYS A 118 20.09 -14.81 15.77
C LYS A 118 19.13 -13.77 16.33
N LYS A 119 18.27 -13.19 15.48
CA LYS A 119 17.31 -12.16 15.89
C LYS A 119 16.21 -12.67 16.81
N VAL A 120 15.73 -13.89 16.58
CA VAL A 120 14.61 -14.47 17.32
C VAL A 120 15.06 -15.09 18.64
N TYR A 121 16.20 -15.80 18.63
CA TYR A 121 16.66 -16.61 19.74
C TYR A 121 17.88 -16.02 20.43
N THR A 122 18.96 -15.71 19.70
CA THR A 122 20.22 -15.30 20.33
C THR A 122 20.11 -13.93 21.00
N ASP A 123 19.56 -12.94 20.28
CA ASP A 123 19.48 -11.55 20.73
C ASP A 123 18.48 -11.36 21.89
N GLU A 124 17.49 -12.26 22.01
CA GLU A 124 16.42 -12.14 23.00
C GLU A 124 16.45 -13.23 24.07
N TYR A 125 16.34 -14.51 23.66
CA TYR A 125 16.22 -15.62 24.61
C TYR A 125 17.56 -15.96 25.28
N SER A 126 18.67 -15.88 24.54
CA SER A 126 20.00 -16.22 25.07
C SER A 126 20.70 -15.04 25.75
N MET A 127 20.12 -13.84 25.70
CA MET A 127 20.69 -12.64 26.30
C MET A 127 20.23 -12.46 27.75
N LEU A 128 21.18 -12.16 28.65
CA LEU A 128 20.86 -11.81 30.03
C LEU A 128 20.03 -10.51 30.07
N GLY A 129 18.78 -10.61 30.51
CA GLY A 129 17.84 -9.48 30.51
C GLY A 129 17.17 -9.19 29.17
N GLY A 130 17.26 -10.11 28.21
CA GLY A 130 16.51 -10.04 26.95
C GLY A 130 15.02 -10.31 27.12
N GLU A 131 14.25 -10.11 26.04
CA GLU A 131 12.79 -10.19 26.06
C GLU A 131 12.32 -11.30 25.11
N PRO A 132 12.11 -12.54 25.61
CA PRO A 132 11.74 -13.67 24.79
C PRO A 132 10.53 -13.40 23.90
N ILE A 133 10.64 -13.77 22.62
CA ILE A 133 9.53 -13.65 21.68
C ILE A 133 8.47 -14.71 22.01
N GLY A 134 7.30 -14.28 22.47
CA GLY A 134 6.20 -15.18 22.83
C GLY A 134 5.40 -15.70 21.64
N CYS A 135 5.33 -14.95 20.55
CA CYS A 135 4.61 -15.32 19.33
C CYS A 135 5.24 -14.66 18.11
N ILE A 136 5.29 -15.39 17.00
CA ILE A 136 5.71 -14.88 15.69
C ILE A 136 4.49 -14.88 14.78
N ILE A 137 4.24 -13.74 14.14
CA ILE A 137 3.16 -13.58 13.17
C ILE A 137 3.79 -13.33 11.80
N GLY A 138 3.60 -14.25 10.87
CA GLY A 138 4.01 -14.10 9.47
C GLY A 138 2.84 -13.58 8.64
N ALA A 139 2.98 -12.40 8.04
CA ALA A 139 2.00 -11.87 7.08
C ALA A 139 2.21 -12.49 5.69
N TYR A 140 2.10 -13.81 5.58
CA TYR A 140 2.33 -14.57 4.35
C TYR A 140 1.16 -15.51 4.04
N GLU A 141 0.91 -15.71 2.76
CA GLU A 141 -0.02 -16.72 2.27
C GLU A 141 0.75 -17.99 1.92
N PHE A 142 0.37 -19.14 2.49
CA PHE A 142 1.00 -20.43 2.22
C PHE A 142 0.14 -21.30 1.32
N SER A 143 0.77 -21.99 0.39
CA SER A 143 0.16 -22.97 -0.51
C SER A 143 0.74 -24.37 -0.28
N ASN A 144 0.26 -25.36 -1.02
CA ASN A 144 0.83 -26.72 -1.02
C ASN A 144 2.10 -26.84 -1.89
N HIS A 145 2.65 -25.74 -2.37
CA HIS A 145 3.87 -25.73 -3.16
C HIS A 145 5.07 -26.22 -2.33
N PRO A 146 5.99 -27.04 -2.87
CA PRO A 146 7.10 -27.60 -2.08
C PRO A 146 7.94 -26.56 -1.34
N ARG A 147 8.16 -25.38 -1.94
CA ARG A 147 8.88 -24.26 -1.32
C ARG A 147 8.18 -23.73 -0.07
N ASP A 148 6.85 -23.64 -0.08
CA ASP A 148 6.07 -23.18 1.07
C ASP A 148 6.08 -24.21 2.20
N VAL A 149 6.03 -25.49 1.83
CA VAL A 149 6.13 -26.60 2.79
C VAL A 149 7.53 -26.66 3.40
N GLY A 150 8.58 -26.43 2.60
CA GLY A 150 9.96 -26.31 3.07
C GLY A 150 10.13 -25.14 4.04
N LEU A 151 9.62 -23.96 3.65
CA LEU A 151 9.62 -22.77 4.50
C LEU A 151 8.94 -23.02 5.86
N LEU A 152 7.75 -23.64 5.88
CA LEU A 152 7.04 -23.98 7.12
C LEU A 152 7.76 -25.02 7.99
N ARG A 153 8.58 -25.88 7.38
CA ARG A 153 9.37 -26.89 8.11
C ARG A 153 10.61 -26.28 8.78
N ASN A 154 11.14 -25.19 8.21
CA ASN A 154 12.38 -24.56 8.64
C ASN A 154 12.18 -23.34 9.54
N ILE A 155 10.95 -22.84 9.67
CA ILE A 155 10.53 -21.84 10.68
C ILE A 155 10.45 -22.50 12.05
#